data_AF-A0A916XVI7-F1
#
_entry.id   AF-A0A916XVI7-F1
#
_cell.length_a   1.000
_cell.length_b   1.000
_cell.length_c   1.000
_cell.angle_alpha   90.00
_cell.angle_beta   90.00
_cell.angle_gamma   90.00
#
_symmetry.space_group_name_H-M   'P 1'
#
loop_
_entity.id
_entity.type
_entity.pdbx_description
1 polymer ?
#
loop_
_entity_poly.entity_id
_entity_poly.type
_entity_poly.pdbx_seq_one_letter_code
_entity_poly.pdbx_strand_id
1 'polypeptide(L)' 'MKKVITILSILFATLLFAQRPSGIPGDTGTISLSSKSDVIIYIIIPIVIIVLYLVWKRTKKNDNSSEN' A
#
# COMPACT_ATOMS: atom_id res chain seq x y z
N MET A 1 35.17 9.65 -12.89
CA MET A 1 34.05 9.95 -11.98
C MET A 1 32.87 10.59 -12.70
N LYS A 2 33.02 11.76 -13.35
CA LYS A 2 31.92 12.44 -14.07
C LYS A 2 31.19 11.56 -15.10
N LYS A 3 31.93 10.78 -15.90
CA LYS A 3 31.37 9.85 -16.90
C LYS A 3 30.52 8.72 -16.28
N VAL A 4 30.91 8.22 -15.11
CA VAL A 4 30.16 7.17 -14.38
C VAL A 4 28.86 7.73 -13.85
N ILE A 5 28.88 8.96 -13.34
CA ILE A 5 27.68 9.68 -12.88
C ILE A 5 26.73 9.92 -14.04
N THR A 6 27.24 10.29 -15.23
CA THR A 6 26.41 10.47 -16.43
C THR A 6 25.76 9.16 -16.87
N ILE A 7 26.49 8.05 -16.87
CA ILE A 7 25.94 6.73 -17.25
C ILE A 7 24.89 6.27 -16.23
N LEU A 8 25.11 6.48 -14.94
CA LEU A 8 24.16 6.13 -13.88
C LEU A 8 22.87 6.95 -13.99
N SER A 9 22.98 8.23 -14.31
CA SER A 9 21.83 9.12 -14.52
C SER A 9 20.97 8.68 -15.71
N ILE A 10 21.60 8.30 -16.82
CA ILE A 10 20.91 7.78 -18.00
C ILE A 10 20.21 6.44 -17.70
N LEU A 11 20.87 5.55 -16.97
CA LEU A 11 20.30 4.25 -16.59
C LEU A 11 19.09 4.41 -15.65
N PHE A 12 19.15 5.38 -14.72
CA PHE A 12 18.05 5.68 -13.82
C PHE A 12 16.82 6.24 -14.56
N ALA A 13 17.01 7.06 -15.58
CA ALA A 13 15.92 7.59 -16.39
C ALA A 13 15.19 6.50 -17.20
N THR A 14 15.92 5.51 -17.75
CA THR A 14 15.30 4.41 -18.52
C THR A 14 14.53 3.42 -17.64
N LEU A 15 14.94 3.24 -16.39
CA LEU A 15 14.19 2.48 -15.38
C LEU A 15 12.79 3.04 -15.14
N LEU A 16 12.61 4.36 -15.17
CA LEU A 16 11.29 5.00 -14.97
C LEU A 16 10.33 4.72 -16.14
N PHE A 17 10.83 4.69 -17.38
CA PHE A 17 10.02 4.38 -18.56
C PHE A 17 9.61 2.90 -18.63
N ALA A 18 10.41 2.01 -18.04
CA ALA A 18 10.12 0.57 -18.00
C ALA A 18 9.09 0.17 -16.92
N GLN A 19 8.64 1.09 -16.06
CA GLN A 19 7.72 0.77 -14.97
C GLN A 19 6.25 0.62 -15.39
N ARG A 20 5.86 1.05 -16.60
CA ARG A 20 4.50 0.82 -17.10
C ARG A 20 4.49 -0.42 -18.00
N PRO A 21 3.90 -1.54 -17.56
CA PRO A 21 3.83 -2.73 -18.38
C PRO A 21 2.98 -2.47 -19.62
N SER A 22 3.51 -2.78 -20.80
CA SER A 22 2.75 -2.70 -22.04
C SER A 22 1.74 -3.84 -22.11
N GLY A 23 0.49 -3.53 -22.47
CA GLY A 23 -0.55 -4.54 -22.70
C GLY A 23 -1.50 -4.84 -21.54
N ILE A 24 -1.36 -4.17 -20.40
CA ILE A 24 -2.41 -4.12 -19.38
C ILE A 24 -3.22 -2.82 -19.55
N PRO A 25 -4.57 -2.89 -19.40
CA PRO A 25 -5.37 -1.68 -19.33
C PRO A 25 -4.81 -0.79 -18.21
N GLY A 26 -4.53 0.48 -18.53
CA GLY A 26 -4.13 1.45 -17.53
C GLY A 26 -5.23 1.62 -16.48
N ASP A 27 -4.85 2.13 -15.31
CA ASP A 27 -5.72 2.36 -14.17
C ASP A 27 -7.12 2.81 -14.62
N THR A 28 -8.14 2.04 -14.24
CA THR A 28 -9.55 2.26 -14.60
C THR A 28 -10.08 3.51 -13.90
N GLY A 29 -9.71 4.69 -14.40
CA GLY A 29 -10.25 5.98 -14.02
C GLY A 29 -10.13 6.33 -12.52
N THR A 30 -10.81 7.40 -12.13
CA THR A 30 -10.91 7.85 -10.74
C THR A 30 -11.68 6.82 -9.92
N ILE A 31 -11.15 6.43 -8.75
CA ILE A 31 -11.88 5.61 -7.78
C ILE A 31 -13.23 6.27 -7.49
N SER A 32 -14.33 5.54 -7.67
CA SER A 32 -15.67 6.09 -7.46
C SER A 32 -16.22 5.57 -6.15
N LEU A 33 -16.25 6.43 -5.14
CA LEU A 33 -16.87 6.12 -3.84
C LEU A 33 -18.41 5.96 -3.92
N SER A 34 -18.99 6.06 -5.11
CA SER A 34 -20.39 5.72 -5.38
C SER A 34 -20.59 4.20 -5.52
N SER A 35 -19.55 3.46 -5.95
CA SER A 35 -19.65 2.01 -6.09
C SER A 35 -19.52 1.33 -4.72
N LYS A 36 -20.39 0.34 -4.44
CA LYS A 36 -20.34 -0.40 -3.16
C LYS A 36 -18.99 -1.12 -2.99
N SER A 37 -18.46 -1.67 -4.06
CA SER A 37 -17.19 -2.41 -4.05
C SER A 37 -16.01 -1.50 -3.66
N ASP A 38 -15.93 -0.31 -4.24
CA ASP A 38 -14.82 0.62 -3.94
C ASP A 38 -14.88 1.09 -2.49
N VAL A 39 -16.08 1.40 -1.96
CA VAL A 39 -16.24 1.77 -0.55
C VAL A 39 -15.82 0.63 0.37
N ILE A 40 -16.20 -0.61 0.06
CA ILE A 40 -15.82 -1.77 0.90
C ILE A 40 -14.30 -1.95 0.90
N ILE A 41 -13.66 -1.97 -0.27
CA ILE A 41 -12.23 -2.27 -0.40
C ILE A 41 -11.37 -1.15 0.18
N TYR A 42 -11.69 0.10 -0.17
CA TYR A 42 -10.82 1.24 0.13
C TYR A 42 -11.14 1.93 1.47
N ILE A 43 -12.31 1.70 2.08
CA ILE A 43 -12.70 2.32 3.35
C ILE A 43 -12.95 1.26 4.43
N ILE A 44 -13.83 0.29 4.18
CA ILE A 44 -14.27 -0.65 5.22
C ILE A 44 -13.15 -1.59 5.64
N ILE A 45 -12.44 -2.22 4.69
CA ILE A 45 -11.34 -3.15 5.02
C ILE A 45 -10.27 -2.48 5.90
N PRO A 46 -9.73 -1.28 5.57
CA PRO A 46 -8.80 -0.57 6.44
C PRO A 46 -9.33 -0.32 7.85
N ILE A 47 -10.59 0.12 7.99
CA ILE A 47 -11.21 0.37 9.29
C ILE A 47 -11.30 -0.93 10.10
N VAL A 48 -11.71 -2.03 9.47
CA VAL A 48 -11.81 -3.35 10.11
C VAL A 48 -10.43 -3.79 10.63
N ILE A 49 -9.37 -3.65 9.82
CA ILE A 49 -8.00 -3.97 10.24
C ILE A 49 -7.59 -3.17 11.48
N ILE A 50 -7.87 -1.86 11.50
CA ILE A 50 -7.56 -1.00 12.65
C ILE A 50 -8.33 -1.46 13.89
N VAL A 51 -9.62 -1.75 13.76
CA VAL A 51 -10.45 -2.22 14.87
C VAL A 51 -9.93 -3.55 15.42
N LEU A 52 -9.65 -4.53 14.55
CA LEU A 52 -9.10 -5.82 14.96
C LEU A 52 -7.75 -5.65 15.67
N TYR A 53 -6.87 -4.78 15.14
CA TYR A 53 -5.60 -4.48 15.78
C TYR A 53 -5.77 -3.89 17.19
N LEU A 54 -6.71 -2.96 17.37
CA LEU A 54 -7.00 -2.37 18.68
C LEU A 54 -7.58 -3.40 19.66
N VAL A 55 -8.47 -4.28 19.19
CA VAL A 55 -9.03 -5.37 20.01
C VAL A 55 -7.91 -6.33 20.44
N TRP A 56 -7.09 -6.80 19.50
CA TRP A 56 -5.97 -7.69 19.80
C TRP A 56 -4.97 -7.06 20.78
N LYS A 57 -4.64 -5.78 20.59
CA LYS A 57 -3.76 -5.04 21.50
C LYS A 57 -4.31 -4.98 22.93
N ARG A 58 -5.63 -4.86 23.09
CA ARG A 58 -6.28 -4.84 24.40
C ARG A 58 -6.28 -6.22 25.06
N THR A 59 -6.57 -7.28 24.30
CA THR A 59 -6.55 -8.66 24.82
C THR A 59 -5.17 -9.04 25.38
N LYS A 60 -4.09 -8.72 24.68
CA LYS A 60 -2.72 -9.03 25.13
C LYS A 60 -2.31 -8.34 26.46
N LYS A 61 -2.96 -7.24 26.83
CA LYS A 61 -2.67 -6.54 28.10
C LYS A 61 -3.27 -7.28 29.30
N ASN A 62 -4.38 -7.99 29.13
CA ASN A 62 -5.10 -8.65 30.22
C ASN A 62 -4.48 -10.02 30.60
N ASP A 63 -3.75 -10.66 29.69
CA ASP A 63 -3.09 -11.95 29.97
C ASP A 63 -1.87 -11.79 30.90
N ASN A 64 -1.24 -10.61 30.97
CA ASN A 64 -0.08 -10.35 31.85
C ASN A 64 -0.46 -9.90 33.27
N SER A 65 -1.75 -9.74 33.56
CA SER A 65 -2.25 -9.31 34.89
C SER A 65 -2.83 -10.48 35.70
N SER A 66 -2.87 -11.68 35.12
CA SER A 66 -3.40 -12.90 35.77
C SER A 66 -2.31 -13.86 36.24
N GLU A 67 -1.03 -13.50 36.03
CA GLU A 67 0.16 -14.28 36.42
C GLU A 67 0.98 -13.62 37.57
N ASN A 68 0.38 -12.73 38.36
CA ASN A 68 0.97 -12.23 39.62
C ASN A 68 0.06 -12.52 40.80
#